data_AF-A0A518DEE9-F1
#
_entry.id   AF-A0A518DEE9-F1
#
_cell.length_a   1.000
_cell.length_b   1.000
_cell.length_c   1.000
_cell.angle_alpha   90.00
_cell.angle_beta   90.00
_cell.angle_gamma   90.00
#
_symmetry.space_group_name_H-M   'P 1'
#
loop_
_entity.id
_entity.type
_entity.pdbx_description
1 polymer ?
#
loop_
_entity_poly.entity_id
_entity_poly.type
_entity_poly.pdbx_seq_one_letter_code
_entity_poly.pdbx_strand_id
1 'polypeptide(L)' 'MSTEELRHAQLVAWLEDQGHDADAIEKILDKVAEYDDRMVHESVFDSIDAGKFNLQSIIDEALGKD' A
#
# COMPACT_ATOMS: atom_id res chain seq x y z
N MET A 1 0.68 -1.72 19.01
CA MET A 1 0.17 -1.25 17.71
C MET A 1 0.73 0.13 17.46
N SER A 2 1.79 0.18 16.67
CA SER A 2 2.35 1.38 16.06
C SER A 2 1.40 1.89 14.99
N THR A 3 1.51 3.17 14.65
CA THR A 3 0.67 3.81 13.62
C THR A 3 0.77 3.11 12.27
N GLU A 4 1.93 2.57 11.90
CA GLU A 4 2.11 1.75 10.69
C GLU A 4 1.31 0.44 10.72
N GLU A 5 1.31 -0.29 11.84
CA GLU A 5 0.55 -1.54 11.95
C GLU A 5 -0.95 -1.31 11.75
N LEU A 6 -1.47 -0.17 12.24
CA LEU A 6 -2.87 0.23 12.02
C LEU A 6 -3.14 0.57 10.55
N ARG A 7 -2.25 1.32 9.90
CA ARG A 7 -2.38 1.70 8.49
C ARG A 7 -2.31 0.47 7.56
N HIS A 8 -1.45 -0.49 7.87
CA HIS A 8 -1.39 -1.78 7.17
C HIS A 8 -2.71 -2.54 7.30
N ALA A 9 -3.25 -2.66 8.52
CA ALA A 9 -4.52 -3.34 8.73
C ALA A 9 -5.68 -2.64 7.99
N GLN A 10 -5.69 -1.31 7.94
CA GLN A 10 -6.67 -0.54 7.19
C GLN A 10 -6.55 -0.74 5.67
N LEU A 11 -5.32 -0.77 5.14
CA LEU A 11 -5.08 -1.05 3.72
C LEU A 11 -5.56 -2.46 3.35
N VAL A 12 -5.25 -3.46 4.16
CA VAL A 12 -5.74 -4.85 3.96
C VAL A 12 -7.26 -4.89 3.91
N ALA A 13 -7.92 -4.33 4.92
CA ALA A 13 -9.39 -4.33 4.98
C ALA A 13 -10.03 -3.61 3.77
N TRP A 14 -9.40 -2.52 3.29
CA TRP A 14 -9.86 -1.81 2.10
C TRP A 14 -9.65 -2.64 0.83
N LEU A 15 -8.51 -3.33 0.68
CA LEU A 15 -8.26 -4.21 -0.48
C LEU A 15 -9.21 -5.41 -0.51
N GLU A 16 -9.52 -5.99 0.65
CA GLU A 16 -10.54 -7.05 0.79
C GLU A 16 -11.92 -6.54 0.34
N ASP A 17 -12.31 -5.32 0.71
CA ASP A 17 -13.57 -4.69 0.29
C ASP A 17 -13.62 -4.43 -1.23
N GLN A 18 -12.47 -4.12 -1.85
CA GLN A 18 -12.34 -4.02 -3.31
C GLN A 18 -12.40 -5.38 -4.02
N GLY A 19 -12.44 -6.49 -3.28
CA GLY A 19 -12.53 -7.84 -3.83
C GLY A 19 -11.18 -8.43 -4.25
N HIS A 20 -10.07 -7.90 -3.75
CA HIS A 20 -8.76 -8.52 -3.92
C HIS A 20 -8.65 -9.78 -3.06
N ASP A 21 -8.07 -10.83 -3.64
CA ASP A 21 -7.71 -12.06 -2.94
C ASP A 21 -6.43 -11.90 -2.10
N ALA A 22 -6.18 -12.87 -1.22
CA ALA A 22 -5.03 -12.81 -0.30
C ALA A 22 -3.68 -12.74 -1.04
N ASP A 23 -3.52 -13.43 -2.17
CA ASP A 23 -2.29 -13.37 -2.98
C ASP A 23 -2.09 -11.99 -3.61
N ALA A 24 -3.17 -11.36 -4.07
CA ALA A 24 -3.14 -9.97 -4.57
C ALA A 24 -2.78 -8.98 -3.46
N ILE A 25 -3.37 -9.14 -2.27
CA ILE A 25 -3.10 -8.29 -1.11
C ILE A 25 -1.64 -8.40 -0.69
N GLU A 26 -1.10 -9.62 -0.60
CA GLU A 26 0.32 -9.84 -0.24
C GLU A 26 1.26 -9.11 -1.21
N LYS A 27 1.02 -9.21 -2.52
CA LYS A 27 1.81 -8.49 -3.53
C LYS A 27 1.74 -6.97 -3.38
N ILE A 28 0.56 -6.45 -3.09
CA ILE A 28 0.36 -5.00 -2.90
C ILE A 28 1.10 -4.54 -1.64
N LEU A 29 1.01 -5.29 -0.54
CA LEU A 29 1.71 -4.97 0.70
C LEU A 29 3.23 -5.01 0.53
N ASP A 30 3.76 -6.04 -0.13
CA ASP A 30 5.18 -6.13 -0.45
C ASP A 30 5.64 -4.92 -1.27
N LYS A 31 4.83 -4.51 -2.27
CA LYS A 31 5.13 -3.34 -3.08
C LYS A 31 5.13 -2.06 -2.26
N VAL A 32 4.13 -1.87 -1.40
CA VAL A 32 4.06 -0.73 -0.47
C VAL A 32 5.30 -0.69 0.43
N ALA A 33 5.71 -1.84 0.99
CA ALA A 33 6.91 -1.93 1.82
C ALA A 33 8.19 -1.63 1.04
N GLU A 34 8.32 -2.09 -0.21
CA GLU A 34 9.44 -1.73 -1.09
C GLU A 34 9.52 -0.22 -1.34
N TYR A 35 8.36 0.44 -1.56
CA TYR A 35 8.32 1.88 -1.75
C TYR A 35 8.64 2.63 -0.45
N ASP A 36 8.15 2.14 0.69
CA ASP A 36 8.40 2.74 2.01
C ASP A 36 9.88 2.67 2.38
N ASP A 37 10.54 1.52 2.18
CA ASP A 37 12.00 1.36 2.41
C ASP A 37 12.83 2.29 1.50
N ARG A 38 12.35 2.56 0.28
CA ARG A 38 12.97 3.52 -0.64
C ARG A 38 12.75 4.98 -0.23
N MET A 39 11.70 5.30 0.52
CA MET A 39 11.43 6.66 0.95
C MET A 39 12.18 6.98 2.25
N VAL A 40 13.30 7.68 2.12
CA VAL A 40 14.23 7.98 3.22
C VAL A 40 13.67 8.96 4.27
N HIS A 41 12.60 9.70 3.96
CA HIS A 41 12.13 10.83 4.79
C HIS A 41 10.62 10.87 5.08
N GLU A 42 9.78 10.22 4.28
CA GLU A 42 8.33 10.31 4.41
C GLU A 42 7.77 8.93 4.08
N SER A 43 6.95 8.34 4.95
CA SER A 43 6.35 7.02 4.65
C SER A 43 5.48 7.13 3.39
N VAL A 44 5.39 6.04 2.63
CA VAL A 44 4.44 5.92 1.52
C VAL A 44 3.03 6.31 1.96
N PHE A 45 2.63 5.88 3.15
CA PHE A 45 1.31 6.21 3.68
C PHE A 45 1.15 7.72 3.95
N ASP A 46 2.18 8.38 4.49
CA ASP A 46 2.13 9.83 4.71
C ASP A 46 2.06 10.61 3.37
N SER A 47 2.74 10.11 2.34
CA SER A 47 2.65 10.68 0.99
C SER A 47 1.30 10.42 0.31
N ILE A 48 0.64 9.29 0.58
CA ILE A 48 -0.73 9.02 0.13
C ILE A 48 -1.72 9.96 0.80
N ASP A 49 -1.65 10.10 2.14
CA ASP A 49 -2.49 11.02 2.90
C ASP A 49 -2.30 12.49 2.47
N ALA A 50 -1.06 12.87 2.12
CA ALA A 50 -0.75 14.20 1.59
C ALA A 50 -1.17 14.40 0.12
N GLY A 51 -1.69 13.37 -0.56
CA GLY A 51 -2.04 13.40 -1.98
C GLY A 51 -0.84 13.54 -2.92
N LYS A 52 0.38 13.34 -2.41
CA LYS A 52 1.63 13.38 -3.19
C LYS A 52 1.90 12.06 -3.90
N PHE A 53 1.22 10.99 -3.48
CA PHE A 53 1.42 9.65 -3.99
C PHE A 53 0.08 8.97 -4.27
N ASN A 54 0.00 8.25 -5.39
CA ASN A 54 -1.22 7.55 -5.79
C ASN A 54 -1.14 6.07 -5.41
N LEU A 55 -1.93 5.68 -4.41
CA LEU A 55 -2.04 4.27 -3.99
C LEU A 55 -2.48 3.36 -5.13
N GLN A 56 -3.35 3.84 -6.02
CA GLN A 56 -3.82 3.06 -7.17
C GLN A 56 -2.67 2.65 -8.10
N SER A 57 -1.66 3.51 -8.27
CA SER A 57 -0.49 3.19 -9.09
C SER A 57 0.33 2.05 -8.48
N ILE A 58 0.53 2.02 -7.15
CA ILE A 58 1.18 0.87 -6.49
C ILE A 58 0.38 -0.41 -6.69
N ILE A 59 -0.95 -0.33 -6.58
CA ILE A 59 -1.82 -1.49 -6.75
C ILE A 59 -1.72 -2.03 -8.18
N ASP A 60 -1.79 -1.15 -9.18
CA ASP A 60 -1.68 -1.53 -10.58
C ASP A 60 -0.30 -2.15 -10.88
N GLU A 61 0.78 -1.53 -10.40
CA GLU A 61 2.15 -2.07 -10.51
C GLU A 61 2.28 -3.44 -9.81
N ALA A 62 1.76 -3.59 -8.60
CA ALA A 62 1.82 -4.83 -7.83
C ALA A 62 1.05 -5.97 -8.49
N LEU A 63 -0.03 -5.64 -9.19
CA LEU A 63 -0.86 -6.59 -9.92
C LEU A 63 -0.43 -6.76 -11.39
N GLY A 64 0.59 -6.04 -11.85
CA GLY A 64 1.08 -6.09 -13.23
C GLY A 64 0.06 -5.55 -14.24
N LYS A 65 -0.81 -4.63 -13.83
CA LYS A 65 -1.70 -3.89 -14.71
C LYS A 65 -0.95 -2.63 -15.18
N ASP A 66 -0.57 -2.61 -16.46
CA ASP A 66 0.05 -1.46 -17.14
C ASP A 66 -1.00 -0.77 -18.03
#